data_AF-A0A962MQL1-F1
#
_entry.id   AF-A0A962MQL1-F1
#
_cell.length_a   1.000
_cell.length_b   1.000
_cell.length_c   1.000
_cell.angle_alpha   90.00
_cell.angle_beta   90.00
_cell.angle_gamma   90.00
#
_symmetry.space_group_name_H-M   'P 1'
#
loop_
_entity.id
_entity.type
_entity.pdbx_description
1 polymer ?
#
loop_
_entity_poly.entity_id
_entity_poly.type
_entity_poly.pdbx_seq_one_letter_code
_entity_poly.pdbx_strand_id
1 'polypeptide(L)'
;MNFAVASSGKPRISTPGHGGRRTGAGRKAGGKNKTPSKADNKEANNAYAELAQSRADREEYRAKIEEIRFKQMAKELVYAADAERQMGIILKTVGHGLDSLPDLLERECGLDAETIERVIETIDAVRESMYANLTADAEQAAG
;
A
#
# COMPACT_ATOMS: atom_id res chain seq x y z
N MET A 1 52.31 -38.42 21.47
CA MET A 1 51.48 -39.57 21.07
C MET A 1 50.85 -39.24 19.72
N ASN A 2 51.27 -39.97 18.68
CA ASN A 2 50.76 -39.88 17.31
C ASN A 2 49.48 -40.69 17.17
N PHE A 3 48.49 -40.19 16.43
CA PHE A 3 47.48 -41.02 15.81
C PHE A 3 47.33 -40.64 14.34
N ALA A 4 47.75 -41.56 13.48
CA ALA A 4 47.58 -41.53 12.04
C ALA A 4 46.16 -41.97 11.68
N VAL A 5 45.49 -41.23 10.80
CA VAL A 5 44.28 -41.70 10.10
C VAL A 5 44.69 -42.14 8.70
N ALA A 6 44.49 -43.44 8.44
CA ALA A 6 44.83 -44.10 7.20
C ALA A 6 43.85 -43.70 6.09
N SER A 7 44.41 -43.28 4.96
CA SER A 7 43.76 -43.18 3.66
C SER A 7 43.40 -44.58 3.16
N SER A 8 42.11 -44.80 2.85
CA SER A 8 41.69 -45.95 2.04
C SER A 8 40.80 -45.46 0.90
N GLY A 9 41.43 -44.85 -0.11
CA GLY A 9 40.80 -44.58 -1.39
C GLY A 9 40.49 -45.89 -2.12
N LYS A 10 39.20 -46.20 -2.31
CA LYS A 10 38.78 -47.24 -3.25
C LYS A 10 39.05 -46.74 -4.68
N PRO A 11 39.59 -47.57 -5.59
CA PRO A 11 39.82 -47.15 -6.97
C PRO A 11 38.49 -46.79 -7.63
N ARG A 12 38.42 -45.62 -8.29
CA ARG A 12 37.32 -45.26 -9.17
C ARG A 12 37.28 -46.27 -10.31
N ILE A 13 36.29 -47.15 -10.29
CA ILE A 13 35.97 -48.02 -11.43
C ILE A 13 35.68 -47.08 -12.60
N SER A 14 36.56 -47.08 -13.60
CA SER A 14 36.27 -46.52 -14.91
C SER A 14 35.06 -47.26 -15.45
N THR A 15 33.92 -46.59 -15.55
CA THR A 15 32.76 -47.16 -16.22
C THR A 15 33.15 -47.44 -17.68
N PRO A 16 33.12 -48.70 -18.12
CA PRO A 16 33.48 -49.07 -19.48
C PRO A 16 32.60 -48.34 -20.49
N GLY A 17 33.24 -47.83 -21.54
CA GLY A 17 32.59 -47.14 -22.64
C GLY A 17 31.50 -48.00 -23.27
N HIS A 18 30.25 -47.70 -22.95
CA HIS A 18 29.07 -48.17 -23.68
C HIS A 18 28.22 -46.96 -24.06
N GLY A 19 28.79 -46.11 -24.92
CA GLY A 19 28.03 -45.24 -25.80
C GLY A 19 27.28 -46.11 -26.80
N GLY A 20 26.19 -46.73 -26.37
CA GLY A 20 25.29 -47.44 -27.25
C GLY A 20 24.83 -46.48 -28.34
N ARG A 21 25.19 -46.77 -29.59
CA ARG A 21 24.57 -46.19 -30.78
C ARG A 21 23.09 -46.57 -30.74
N ARG A 22 22.26 -45.81 -30.02
CA ARG A 22 20.81 -45.88 -30.21
C ARG A 22 20.56 -45.32 -31.60
N THR A 23 19.83 -46.05 -32.44
CA THR A 23 19.29 -45.50 -33.69
C THR A 23 18.47 -44.24 -33.34
N GLY A 24 18.94 -43.07 -33.76
CA GLY A 24 18.36 -41.77 -33.39
C GLY A 24 19.06 -41.00 -32.27
N ALA A 25 20.09 -41.56 -31.61
CA ALA A 25 20.98 -40.81 -30.73
C ALA A 25 22.08 -40.12 -31.54
N GLY A 26 21.67 -39.09 -32.26
CA GLY A 26 22.51 -38.16 -33.00
C GLY A 26 21.62 -37.03 -33.48
N ARG A 27 22.05 -35.77 -33.34
CA ARG A 27 21.39 -34.68 -34.07
C ARG A 27 21.39 -35.08 -35.54
N LYS A 28 20.23 -35.11 -36.20
CA LYS A 28 20.16 -35.37 -37.64
C LYS A 28 21.05 -34.35 -38.34
N ALA A 29 22.17 -34.81 -38.88
CA ALA A 29 23.04 -34.00 -39.71
C ALA A 29 22.27 -33.68 -41.00
N GLY A 30 22.03 -32.39 -41.26
CA GLY A 30 21.41 -31.94 -42.50
C GLY A 30 19.98 -31.41 -42.43
N GLY A 31 19.43 -31.16 -41.23
CA GLY A 31 18.34 -30.19 -41.13
C GLY A 31 18.91 -28.84 -41.51
N LYS A 32 18.54 -28.27 -42.67
CA LYS A 32 18.86 -26.87 -42.99
C LYS A 32 18.31 -26.05 -41.84
N ASN A 33 19.18 -25.60 -40.93
CA ASN A 33 18.79 -24.60 -39.95
C ASN A 33 18.42 -23.38 -40.79
N LYS A 34 17.12 -23.18 -41.02
CA LYS A 34 16.61 -22.02 -41.73
C LYS A 34 17.09 -20.83 -40.91
N THR A 35 18.09 -20.12 -41.43
CA THR A 35 18.55 -18.88 -40.81
C THR A 35 17.30 -18.01 -40.71
N PRO A 36 16.93 -17.55 -39.50
CA PRO A 36 15.70 -16.81 -39.31
C PRO A 36 15.66 -15.66 -40.30
N SER A 37 14.55 -15.55 -41.01
CA SER A 37 14.40 -14.50 -42.01
C SER A 37 14.40 -13.13 -41.32
N LYS A 38 14.63 -12.07 -42.10
CA LYS A 38 14.54 -10.70 -41.56
C LYS A 38 13.18 -10.41 -40.93
N ALA A 39 12.11 -11.05 -41.41
CA ALA A 39 10.77 -10.94 -40.83
C ALA A 39 10.68 -11.64 -39.46
N ASP A 40 11.16 -12.89 -39.36
CA ASP A 40 11.17 -13.66 -38.09
C ASP A 40 11.96 -12.93 -36.98
N ASN A 41 13.09 -12.31 -37.34
CA ASN A 41 13.89 -11.51 -36.39
C ASN A 41 13.19 -10.20 -36.01
N LYS A 42 12.42 -9.58 -36.91
CA LYS A 42 11.68 -8.34 -36.63
C LYS A 42 10.53 -8.60 -35.66
N GLU A 43 9.77 -9.68 -35.87
CA GLU A 43 8.69 -10.09 -34.97
C GLU A 43 9.21 -10.44 -33.57
N ALA A 44 10.31 -11.20 -33.49
CA ALA A 44 10.93 -11.51 -32.20
C ALA A 44 11.42 -10.23 -31.48
N ASN A 45 12.07 -9.31 -32.19
CA ASN A 45 12.53 -8.04 -31.61
C ASN A 45 11.36 -7.16 -31.13
N ASN A 46 10.25 -7.13 -31.86
CA ASN A 46 9.04 -6.44 -31.44
C ASN A 46 8.47 -7.06 -30.16
N ALA A 47 8.39 -8.39 -30.08
CA ALA A 47 7.93 -9.09 -28.88
C ALA A 47 8.82 -8.81 -27.66
N TYR A 48 10.15 -8.73 -27.84
CA TYR A 48 11.07 -8.32 -26.77
C TYR A 48 10.87 -6.87 -26.34
N ALA A 49 10.64 -5.96 -27.28
CA ALA A 49 10.36 -4.55 -26.99
C ALA A 49 9.05 -4.39 -26.22
N GLU A 50 7.99 -5.09 -26.64
CA GLU A 50 6.69 -5.12 -25.95
C GLU A 50 6.80 -5.70 -24.54
N LEU A 51 7.55 -6.79 -24.35
CA LEU A 51 7.82 -7.35 -23.02
C LEU A 51 8.59 -6.37 -22.12
N ALA A 52 9.57 -5.67 -22.69
CA ALA A 52 10.36 -4.68 -21.95
C ALA A 52 9.50 -3.49 -21.52
N GLN A 53 8.63 -2.99 -22.41
CA GLN A 53 7.65 -1.94 -22.08
C GLN A 53 6.68 -2.40 -20.99
N SER A 54 6.10 -3.59 -21.12
CA SER A 54 5.19 -4.13 -20.11
C SER A 54 5.85 -4.30 -18.73
N ARG A 55 7.14 -4.64 -18.69
CA ARG A 55 7.92 -4.69 -17.44
C ARG A 55 8.15 -3.31 -16.86
N ALA A 56 8.53 -2.34 -17.68
CA ALA A 56 8.72 -0.95 -17.27
C ALA A 56 7.43 -0.35 -16.69
N ASP A 57 6.30 -0.53 -17.38
CA ASP A 57 4.99 -0.08 -16.91
C ASP A 57 4.65 -0.70 -15.54
N ARG A 58 4.88 -2.01 -15.39
CA ARG A 58 4.64 -2.71 -14.12
C ARG A 58 5.52 -2.20 -12.99
N GLU A 59 6.78 -1.88 -13.26
CA GLU A 59 7.70 -1.32 -12.27
C GLU A 59 7.26 0.10 -11.86
N GLU A 60 6.81 0.92 -12.81
CA GLU A 60 6.26 2.24 -12.53
C GLU A 60 5.00 2.16 -11.64
N TYR A 61 4.07 1.26 -11.95
CA TYR A 61 2.89 1.04 -11.11
C TYR A 61 3.25 0.58 -9.69
N ARG A 62 4.26 -0.28 -9.56
CA ARG A 62 4.77 -0.71 -8.24
C ARG A 62 5.35 0.46 -7.46
N ALA A 63 6.19 1.28 -8.10
CA ALA A 63 6.78 2.45 -7.47
C ALA A 63 5.71 3.43 -6.95
N LYS A 64 4.66 3.70 -7.75
CA LYS A 64 3.53 4.55 -7.33
C LYS A 64 2.78 3.99 -6.13
N ILE A 65 2.53 2.67 -6.09
CA ILE A 65 1.88 2.02 -4.95
C ILE A 65 2.77 2.11 -3.70
N GLU A 66 4.07 1.89 -3.86
CA GLU A 66 5.03 2.01 -2.75
C GLU A 66 5.12 3.45 -2.23
N GLU A 67 5.07 4.44 -3.12
CA GLU A 67 4.99 5.85 -2.73
C GLU A 67 3.74 6.14 -1.90
N ILE A 68 2.55 5.68 -2.34
CA ILE A 68 1.31 5.85 -1.58
C ILE A 68 1.41 5.17 -0.21
N ARG A 69 1.92 3.93 -0.17
CA ARG A 69 2.12 3.20 1.09
C ARG A 69 3.11 3.91 2.01
N PHE A 70 4.20 4.46 1.47
CA PHE A 70 5.17 5.22 2.23
C PHE A 70 4.51 6.47 2.85
N LYS A 71 3.77 7.25 2.05
CA LYS A 71 3.02 8.44 2.54
C LYS A 71 2.01 8.07 3.62
N GLN A 72 1.33 6.94 3.48
CA GLN A 72 0.42 6.42 4.52
C GLN A 72 1.17 6.05 5.82
N MET A 73 2.31 5.36 5.71
CA MET A 73 3.15 5.00 6.87
C MET A 73 3.73 6.23 7.56
N ALA A 74 4.16 7.22 6.79
CA ALA A 74 4.64 8.52 7.26
C ALA A 74 3.53 9.41 7.85
N LYS A 75 2.26 8.97 7.79
CA LYS A 75 1.07 9.71 8.24
C LYS A 75 0.80 10.99 7.46
N GLU A 76 1.34 11.11 6.26
CA GLU A 76 1.03 12.19 5.32
C GLU A 76 -0.30 11.95 4.60
N LEU A 77 -0.72 10.68 4.47
CA LEU A 77 -2.01 10.29 3.91
C LEU A 77 -2.80 9.45 4.91
N VAL A 78 -4.08 9.77 5.07
CA VAL A 78 -5.03 9.01 5.91
C VAL A 78 -6.24 8.62 5.07
N TYR A 79 -6.92 7.54 5.44
CA TYR A 79 -8.17 7.17 4.76
C TYR A 79 -9.27 8.18 5.09
N ALA A 80 -10.04 8.59 4.09
CA ALA A 80 -11.14 9.54 4.27
C ALA A 80 -12.11 9.13 5.39
N ALA A 81 -12.51 7.85 5.41
CA ALA A 81 -13.39 7.31 6.46
C ALA A 81 -12.80 7.44 7.88
N ASP A 82 -11.47 7.32 8.04
CA ASP A 82 -10.83 7.51 9.33
C ASP A 82 -10.83 8.99 9.73
N ALA A 83 -10.55 9.90 8.79
CA ALA A 83 -10.61 11.34 9.02
C ALA A 83 -12.02 11.79 9.43
N GLU A 84 -13.04 11.37 8.68
CA GLU A 84 -14.45 11.66 8.95
C GLU A 84 -14.88 11.15 10.32
N ARG A 85 -14.51 9.90 10.64
CA ARG A 85 -14.82 9.30 11.94
C ARG A 85 -14.18 10.07 13.09
N GLN A 86 -12.89 10.42 12.97
CA GLN A 86 -12.19 11.17 14.02
C GLN A 86 -12.77 12.57 14.18
N MET A 87 -13.09 13.25 13.07
CA MET A 87 -13.75 14.55 13.10
C MET A 87 -15.10 14.47 13.83
N GLY A 88 -15.92 13.44 13.51
CA GLY A 88 -17.19 13.22 14.19
C GLY A 88 -17.04 12.97 15.69
N ILE A 89 -16.00 12.24 16.11
CA ILE A 89 -15.70 12.04 17.54
C ILE A 89 -15.35 13.38 18.20
N ILE A 90 -14.47 14.18 17.59
CA ILE A 90 -14.05 15.48 18.12
C ILE A 90 -15.26 16.41 18.27
N LEU A 91 -16.06 16.57 17.21
CA LEU A 91 -17.24 17.42 17.21
C LEU A 91 -18.26 16.98 18.27
N LYS A 92 -18.48 15.67 18.41
CA LYS A 92 -19.35 15.13 19.45
C LYS A 92 -18.83 15.43 20.86
N THR A 93 -17.53 15.25 21.10
CA THR A 93 -16.92 15.55 22.40
C THR A 93 -17.05 17.03 22.74
N VAL A 94 -16.82 17.92 21.77
CA VAL A 94 -17.00 19.36 21.95
C VAL A 94 -18.46 19.70 22.24
N GLY A 95 -19.40 19.18 21.45
CA GLY A 95 -20.84 19.41 21.65
C GLY A 95 -21.32 18.93 23.02
N HIS A 96 -20.91 17.74 23.44
CA HIS A 96 -21.23 17.23 24.78
C HIS A 96 -20.61 18.09 25.90
N GLY A 97 -19.39 18.59 25.69
CA GLY A 97 -18.76 19.53 26.60
C GLY A 97 -19.63 20.77 26.81
N LEU A 98 -20.07 21.39 25.71
CA LEU A 98 -20.96 22.55 25.73
C LEU A 98 -22.31 22.24 26.41
N ASP A 99 -22.92 21.08 26.14
CA ASP A 99 -24.17 20.64 26.78
C ASP A 99 -24.05 20.53 28.31
N SER A 100 -22.88 20.14 28.81
CA SER A 100 -22.66 19.94 30.25
C SER A 100 -22.29 21.20 31.03
N LEU A 101 -21.98 22.31 30.34
CA LEU A 101 -21.54 23.55 30.99
C LEU A 101 -22.59 24.17 31.93
N PRO A 102 -23.89 24.24 31.58
CA PRO A 102 -24.90 24.77 32.50
C PRO A 102 -24.92 23.99 33.82
N ASP A 103 -24.96 22.66 33.74
CA ASP A 103 -24.95 21.77 34.92
C ASP A 103 -23.68 21.95 35.77
N LEU A 104 -22.52 22.10 35.10
CA LEU A 104 -21.25 22.33 35.77
C LEU A 104 -21.25 23.67 36.51
N LEU A 105 -21.71 24.73 35.87
CA LEU A 105 -21.74 26.09 36.43
C LEU A 105 -22.77 26.20 37.57
N GLU A 106 -23.92 25.54 37.46
CA GLU A 106 -24.89 25.46 38.55
C GLU A 106 -24.27 24.79 39.77
N ARG A 107 -23.64 23.63 39.58
CA ARG A 107 -23.09 22.82 40.68
C ARG A 107 -21.83 23.42 41.30
N GLU A 108 -20.91 23.93 40.48
CA GLU A 108 -19.56 24.32 40.91
C GLU A 108 -19.43 25.82 41.18
N CYS A 109 -20.25 26.65 40.54
CA CYS A 109 -20.23 28.10 40.75
C CYS A 109 -21.46 28.60 41.51
N GLY A 110 -22.48 27.76 41.74
CA GLY A 110 -23.67 28.13 42.48
C GLY A 110 -24.47 29.25 41.80
N LEU A 111 -24.45 29.29 40.46
CA LEU A 111 -25.21 30.27 39.70
C LEU A 111 -26.71 30.10 39.94
N ASP A 112 -27.43 31.22 39.93
CA ASP A 112 -28.88 31.23 40.05
C ASP A 112 -29.56 30.82 38.73
N ALA A 113 -30.82 30.41 38.83
CA ALA A 113 -31.58 29.89 37.69
C ALA A 113 -31.67 30.88 36.52
N GLU A 114 -31.84 32.18 36.79
CA GLU A 114 -31.93 33.20 35.75
C GLU A 114 -30.60 33.35 34.98
N THR A 115 -29.47 33.28 35.69
CA THR A 115 -28.15 33.30 35.03
C THR A 115 -27.90 32.03 34.22
N ILE A 116 -28.32 30.86 34.73
CA ILE A 116 -28.20 29.58 34.01
C ILE A 116 -29.01 29.58 32.71
N GLU A 117 -30.23 30.13 32.71
CA GLU A 117 -31.05 30.28 31.49
C GLU A 117 -30.30 31.09 30.42
N ARG A 118 -29.70 32.23 30.79
CA ARG A 118 -28.91 33.04 29.86
C ARG A 118 -27.66 32.31 29.32
N VAL A 119 -27.04 31.48 30.16
CA VAL A 119 -25.90 30.65 29.74
C VAL A 119 -26.33 29.62 28.70
N ILE A 120 -27.47 28.95 28.90
CA ILE A 120 -28.05 28.00 27.94
C ILE A 120 -28.30 28.71 26.60
N GLU A 121 -28.99 29.85 26.62
CA GLU A 121 -29.26 30.64 25.40
C GLU A 121 -27.98 31.02 24.66
N THR A 122 -26.95 31.42 25.40
CA THR A 122 -25.65 31.79 24.83
C THR A 122 -24.95 30.58 24.20
N ILE A 123 -24.99 29.42 24.86
CA ILE A 123 -24.41 28.17 24.34
C ILE A 123 -25.12 27.73 23.06
N ASP A 124 -26.45 27.84 23.03
CA ASP A 124 -27.25 27.50 21.86
C ASP A 124 -26.93 28.44 20.68
N ALA A 125 -26.80 29.74 20.93
CA ALA A 125 -26.39 30.71 19.91
C ALA A 125 -24.99 30.41 19.36
N VAL A 126 -24.04 30.04 20.23
CA VAL A 126 -22.70 29.63 19.81
C VAL A 126 -22.75 28.36 18.97
N ARG A 127 -23.55 27.36 19.35
CA ARG A 127 -23.72 26.11 18.60
C ARG A 127 -24.28 26.36 17.21
N GLU A 128 -25.30 27.21 17.10
CA GLU A 128 -25.88 27.59 15.81
C GLU A 128 -24.86 28.30 14.93
N SER A 129 -24.08 29.23 15.50
CA SER A 129 -22.97 29.89 14.79
C SER A 129 -21.91 28.90 14.30
N MET A 130 -21.52 27.93 15.13
CA MET A 130 -20.55 26.91 14.76
C MET A 130 -21.09 26.06 13.60
N TYR A 131 -22.36 25.65 13.67
CA TYR A 131 -23.01 24.88 12.60
C TYR A 131 -23.02 25.67 11.28
N ALA A 132 -23.48 26.93 11.31
CA ALA A 132 -23.55 27.78 10.13
C ALA A 132 -22.17 27.97 9.46
N ASN A 133 -21.12 28.18 10.26
CA ASN A 133 -19.76 28.31 9.74
C ASN A 133 -19.26 27.01 9.08
N LEU A 134 -19.50 25.86 9.73
CA LEU A 134 -19.09 24.56 9.19
C LEU A 134 -19.81 24.23 7.87
N THR A 135 -21.10 24.57 7.75
CA THR A 135 -21.86 24.35 6.51
C THR A 135 -21.48 25.32 5.40
N ALA A 136 -21.21 26.58 5.74
CA ALA A 136 -20.78 27.58 4.76
C ALA A 136 -19.43 27.21 4.13
N ASP A 137 -18.48 26.74 4.95
CA ASP A 137 -17.17 26.27 4.47
C ASP A 137 -17.32 25.00 3.61
N ALA A 138 -18.24 24.10 3.97
CA ALA A 138 -18.51 22.89 3.18
C ALA A 138 -19.12 23.21 1.80
N GLU A 139 -20.03 24.19 1.72
CA GLU A 139 -20.59 24.66 0.45
C GLU A 139 -19.53 25.32 -0.43
N GLN A 140 -18.62 26.11 0.15
CA GLN A 140 -17.52 26.74 -0.58
C GLN A 140 -16.48 25.73 -1.10
N ALA A 141 -16.24 24.65 -0.35
CA ALA A 141 -15.33 23.59 -0.78
C ALA A 141 -15.92 22.67 -1.86
N ALA A 142 -17.25 22.65 -2.02
CA ALA A 142 -17.96 21.84 -3.00
C ALA A 142 -18.23 22.55 -4.34
N GLY A 143 -18.01 23.87 -4.41
CA GLY A 143 -18.12 24.69 -5.63
C GLY A 143 -16.80 24.82 -6.39
#